data_AF-A0A0Q9MTN2-F1
#
_entry.id   AF-A0A0Q9MTN2-F1
#
_cell.length_a   1.000
_cell.length_b   1.000
_cell.length_c   1.000
_cell.angle_alpha   90.00
_cell.angle_beta   90.00
_cell.angle_gamma   90.00
#
_symmetry.space_group_name_H-M   'P 1'
#
loop_
_entity.id
_entity.type
_entity.pdbx_description
1 polymer ?
#
loop_
_entity_poly.entity_id
_entity_poly.type
_entity_poly.pdbx_seq_one_letter_code
_entity_poly.pdbx_strand_id
1 'polypeptide(L)' 'MEVDNLYIEMTKQQILQLEKNKDAECLARFGDLERAKSYYAKQNGIYTAYIENIENLKNGFATPVKVYKMNRLPN' A
#
# COMPACT_ATOMS: atom_id res chain seq x y z
N MET A 1 16.09 10.07 -15.44
CA MET A 1 14.89 9.22 -15.39
C MET A 1 14.08 9.72 -14.21
N GLU A 2 13.07 10.53 -14.51
CA GLU A 2 12.12 10.99 -13.51
C GLU A 2 11.46 9.74 -12.93
N VAL A 3 11.72 9.49 -11.66
CA VAL A 3 10.99 8.44 -10.95
C VAL A 3 9.66 9.09 -10.62
N ASP A 4 8.72 9.00 -11.56
CA ASP A 4 7.33 9.39 -11.35
C ASP A 4 6.84 8.76 -10.04
N ASN A 5 6.31 9.59 -9.14
CA ASN A 5 5.71 9.12 -7.90
C ASN A 5 4.48 8.28 -8.27
N LEU A 6 4.65 6.96 -8.36
CA LEU A 6 3.65 6.08 -8.92
C LEU A 6 2.88 5.40 -7.80
N TYR A 7 1.65 5.84 -7.57
CA TYR A 7 0.71 5.11 -6.74
C TYR A 7 -0.07 4.12 -7.62
N ILE A 8 0.19 2.84 -7.45
CA ILE A 8 -0.46 1.77 -8.21
C ILE A 8 -1.61 1.22 -7.38
N GLU A 9 -2.83 1.37 -7.89
CA GLU A 9 -4.01 0.70 -7.33
C GLU A 9 -4.00 -0.76 -7.75
N MET A 10 -3.74 -1.65 -6.79
CA MET A 10 -3.71 -3.09 -6.99
C MET A 10 -4.74 -3.76 -6.08
N THR A 11 -5.16 -4.97 -6.46
CA THR A 11 -6.04 -5.76 -5.59
C THR A 11 -5.27 -6.29 -4.38
N LYS A 12 -5.97 -6.46 -3.25
CA LYS A 12 -5.41 -7.05 -2.03
C LYS A 12 -4.63 -8.35 -2.32
N GLN A 13 -5.17 -9.22 -3.18
CA GLN A 13 -4.51 -10.48 -3.52
C GLN A 13 -3.17 -10.28 -4.22
N GLN A 14 -3.05 -9.31 -5.14
CA GLN A 14 -1.79 -9.00 -5.81
C GLN A 14 -0.76 -8.44 -4.84
N ILE A 15 -1.18 -7.53 -3.95
CA ILE A 15 -0.29 -6.93 -2.95
C ILE A 15 0.23 -7.98 -1.98
N LEU A 16 -0.65 -8.86 -1.49
CA LEU A 16 -0.26 -9.97 -0.61
C LEU A 16 0.67 -10.97 -1.32
N GLN A 17 0.48 -11.19 -2.62
CA GLN A 17 1.37 -12.04 -3.41
C GLN A 17 2.76 -11.40 -3.54
N LEU A 18 2.84 -10.09 -3.77
CA LEU A 18 4.10 -9.34 -3.81
C LEU A 18 4.80 -9.33 -2.45
N GLU A 19 4.05 -9.14 -1.36
CA GLU A 19 4.57 -9.26 0.01
C GLU A 19 5.15 -10.66 0.26
N LYS A 20 4.42 -11.71 -0.13
CA LYS A 20 4.88 -13.10 0.00
C LYS A 20 6.16 -13.38 -0.81
N ASN A 21 6.28 -12.76 -1.98
CA ASN A 21 7.46 -12.87 -2.84
C ASN A 21 8.61 -11.94 -2.42
N LYS A 22 8.43 -11.10 -1.39
CA LYS A 22 9.35 -10.04 -0.95
C LYS A 22 9.60 -8.95 -2.00
N ASP A 23 8.70 -8.82 -2.97
CA ASP A 23 8.70 -7.76 -3.99
C ASP A 23 8.01 -6.47 -3.48
N ALA A 24 7.20 -6.58 -2.41
CA ALA A 24 6.61 -5.45 -1.72
C ALA A 24 6.82 -5.57 -0.20
N GLU A 25 7.05 -4.45 0.46
CA GLU A 25 7.20 -4.37 1.91
C GLU A 25 6.17 -3.43 2.52
N CYS A 26 5.50 -3.89 3.57
CA CYS A 26 4.54 -3.08 4.32
C CYS A 26 5.28 -1.96 5.06
N LEU A 27 5.06 -0.71 4.64
CA LEU A 27 5.71 0.44 5.25
C LEU A 27 4.91 0.99 6.43
N ALA A 28 3.60 1.11 6.26
CA ALA A 28 2.77 1.86 7.18
C ALA A 28 1.30 1.47 7.07
N ARG A 29 0.52 1.87 8.09
CA ARG A 29 -0.93 1.73 8.10
C ARG A 29 -1.60 3.07 8.28
N PHE A 30 -2.70 3.28 7.58
CA PHE A 30 -3.48 4.51 7.60
C PHE A 30 -4.93 4.22 7.98
N GLY A 31 -5.58 5.21 8.58
CA GLY A 31 -7.02 5.18 8.82
C GLY A 31 -7.81 5.26 7.52
N ASP A 32 -7.22 5.90 6.50
CA ASP A 32 -7.91 6.26 5.26
C ASP A 32 -6.99 6.14 4.05
N LEU A 33 -7.55 5.73 2.90
CA LEU A 33 -6.81 5.49 1.67
C LEU A 33 -6.40 6.81 1.01
N GLU A 34 -7.21 7.86 1.14
CA GLU A 34 -6.88 9.19 0.63
C GLU A 34 -5.66 9.78 1.35
N ARG A 35 -5.57 9.57 2.66
CA ARG A 35 -4.40 10.02 3.45
C ARG A 35 -3.13 9.27 3.03
N ALA A 36 -3.22 7.96 2.81
CA ALA A 36 -2.11 7.18 2.29
C ALA A 36 -1.66 7.70 0.91
N LYS A 37 -2.60 7.83 -0.03
CA LYS A 37 -2.32 8.30 -1.39
C LYS A 37 -1.70 9.69 -1.39
N SER A 38 -2.25 10.63 -0.62
CA SER A 38 -1.72 12.01 -0.53
C SER A 38 -0.32 12.07 0.10
N TYR A 39 -0.05 11.23 1.10
CA TYR A 39 1.27 11.16 1.75
C TYR A 39 2.35 10.62 0.79
N TYR A 40 2.04 9.53 0.07
CA TYR A 40 3.00 8.88 -0.83
C TYR A 40 3.05 9.47 -2.24
N ALA A 41 2.03 10.22 -2.68
CA ALA A 41 2.07 10.96 -3.95
C ALA A 41 3.21 12.00 -4.01
N LYS A 42 3.74 12.42 -2.86
CA LYS A 42 4.88 13.33 -2.75
C LYS A 42 6.21 12.60 -2.53
N GLN A 43 6.17 11.29 -2.31
CA GLN A 43 7.36 10.49 -2.05
C GLN A 43 7.83 9.79 -3.31
N ASN A 44 9.15 9.75 -3.44
CA ASN A 44 9.81 9.14 -4.57
C ASN A 44 9.83 7.61 -4.41
N GLY A 45 9.09 6.92 -5.28
CA GLY A 45 8.96 5.46 -5.26
C GLY A 45 7.64 4.96 -5.84
N ILE A 46 7.48 3.64 -5.81
CA ILE A 46 6.28 2.95 -6.25
C ILE A 46 5.57 2.42 -5.02
N TYR A 47 4.33 2.88 -4.83
CA TYR A 47 3.55 2.57 -3.64
C TYR A 47 2.20 1.98 -4.04
N THR A 48 1.71 1.08 -3.20
CA THR A 48 0.37 0.51 -3.35
C THR A 48 -0.26 0.36 -1.98
N ALA A 49 -1.57 0.48 -1.88
CA ALA A 49 -2.27 0.26 -0.62
C ALA A 49 -3.59 -0.46 -0.86
N TYR A 50 -4.03 -1.21 0.14
CA TYR A 50 -5.36 -1.81 0.16
C TYR A 50 -6.04 -1.59 1.49
N ILE A 51 -7.37 -1.57 1.46
CA ILE A 51 -8.22 -1.52 2.64
C ILE A 51 -8.45 -2.96 3.12
N GLU A 52 -7.97 -3.28 4.31
CA GLU A 52 -8.25 -4.53 4.98
C GLU A 52 -9.66 -4.47 5.58
N ASN A 53 -10.48 -5.49 5.28
CA ASN A 53 -11.84 -5.56 5.82
C ASN A 53 -11.85 -5.41 7.34
N ILE A 54 -12.66 -4.46 7.80
CA ILE A 54 -12.79 -4.08 9.22
C ILE A 54 -13.30 -5.25 10.06
N GLU A 55 -13.95 -6.24 9.45
CA GLU A 55 -14.36 -7.49 10.13
C GLU A 55 -13.17 -8.28 10.71
N ASN A 56 -11.97 -8.14 10.14
CA ASN A 56 -10.74 -8.71 10.71
C ASN A 56 -10.07 -7.79 11.75
N LEU A 57 -10.52 -6.56 11.86
CA LEU A 57 -9.97 -5.56 12.76
C LEU A 57 -10.78 -5.55 14.05
N LYS A 58 -10.40 -6.44 14.98
CA LYS A 58 -11.07 -6.64 16.28
C LYS A 58 -11.16 -5.42 17.21
N ASN A 59 -10.72 -4.23 16.81
CA ASN A 59 -10.77 -3.02 17.63
C ASN A 59 -11.19 -1.81 16.78
N GLY A 60 -12.20 -1.07 17.22
CA GLY A 60 -12.82 0.08 16.55
C GLY A 60 -11.94 1.33 16.34
N PHE A 61 -10.62 1.18 16.40
CA PHE A 61 -9.60 2.19 16.07
C PHE A 61 -8.56 1.65 15.09
N ALA A 62 -8.92 0.63 14.32
CA ALA A 62 -7.97 0.03 13.42
C ALA A 62 -7.72 0.94 12.22
N THR A 63 -6.46 1.02 11.82
CA THR A 63 -6.02 1.59 10.55
C THR A 63 -6.20 0.51 9.47
N PRO A 64 -7.35 0.48 8.74
CA PRO A 64 -7.64 -0.62 7.83
C PRO A 64 -6.74 -0.59 6.60
N VAL A 65 -6.18 0.58 6.28
CA VAL A 65 -5.38 0.74 5.07
C VAL A 65 -3.95 0.33 5.36
N LYS A 66 -3.45 -0.68 4.65
CA LYS A 66 -2.04 -1.07 4.68
C LYS A 66 -1.35 -0.58 3.42
N VAL A 67 -0.24 0.12 3.58
CA VAL A 67 0.55 0.67 2.49
C VAL A 67 1.84 -0.11 2.34
N TYR A 68 2.16 -0.43 1.10
CA TYR A 68 3.29 -1.21 0.69
C TYR A 68 4.13 -0.42 -0.29
N LYS A 69 5.46 -0.50 -0.13
CA LYS A 69 6.41 -0.02 -1.13
C LYS A 69 6.88 -1.18 -1.97
N MET A 70 6.83 -1.00 -3.27
CA MET A 70 7.30 -2.00 -4.22
C MET A 70 8.78 -1.78 -4.49
N ASN A 71 9.54 -2.87 -4.45
CA ASN A 71 10.97 -2.86 -4.78
C ASN A 71 11.20 -2.91 -6.29
N ARG A 72 10.20 -3.37 -7.06
CA ARG A 72 10.18 -3.45 -8.52
C ARG A 72 8.79 -3.11 -9.05
N LEU A 73 8.72 -2.60 -10.29
CA LEU A 73 7.46 -2.45 -11.01
C LEU A 73 6.84 -3.84 -11.22
N PRO A 74 5.50 -3.98 -11.11
CA PRO A 74 4.83 -5.18 -11.56
C PRO A 74 5.02 -5.27 -13.08
N ASN A 75 5.68 -6.34 -13.54
CA ASN A 75 5.92 -6.64 -14.96
C ASN A 75 4.65 -7.15 -15.63
#